data_AF-A0A7W0U4S7-F1
#
_entry.id   AF-A0A7W0U4S7-F1
#
_cell.length_a   1.000
_cell.length_b   1.000
_cell.length_c   1.000
_cell.angle_alpha   90.00
_cell.angle_beta   90.00
_cell.angle_gamma   90.00
#
_symmetry.space_group_name_H-M   'P 1'
#
loop_
_entity.id
_entity.type
_entity.pdbx_description
1 polymer ?
#
loop_
_entity_poly.entity_id
_entity_poly.type
_entity_poly.pdbx_seq_one_letter_code
_entity_poly.pdbx_strand_id
1 'polypeptide(L)'
;MADDEQQEEERQRTADKVLGFVEDVIYWGIAVVLVAGALVLLGVQVYAFTRLTGEPSETVLVEILDGLLLVFIFVELLFAVRVTLRSHEIVAEPFLIVGIIVCIKEIVVLSVQSASLLSDGPEFSRGITEVGVLGGLVLVLALAMYVLRLRREETAEDVGEEAADAADEADDAERTLERAGRDREQAGETRDQAAGREADS
;
A
#
# COMPACT_ATOMS: atom_id res chain seq x y z
N MET A 1 -22.45 36.87 1.32
CA MET A 1 -22.21 35.67 2.14
C MET A 1 -22.56 34.40 1.37
N ALA A 2 -23.75 34.26 0.77
CA ALA A 2 -24.04 33.12 -0.13
C ALA A 2 -23.30 33.13 -1.49
N ASP A 3 -22.92 34.31 -2.01
CA ASP A 3 -22.16 34.43 -3.27
C ASP A 3 -20.66 34.10 -3.14
N ASP A 4 -20.09 34.20 -1.94
CA ASP A 4 -18.65 33.90 -1.71
C ASP A 4 -18.42 32.38 -1.62
N GLU A 5 -19.35 31.63 -1.03
CA GLU A 5 -19.27 30.17 -0.90
C GLU A 5 -19.39 29.45 -2.27
N GLN A 6 -20.22 29.96 -3.19
CA GLN A 6 -20.37 29.40 -4.54
C GLN A 6 -19.14 29.63 -5.43
N GLN A 7 -18.44 30.75 -5.26
CA GLN A 7 -17.22 31.07 -6.01
C GLN A 7 -16.01 30.23 -5.55
N GLU A 8 -15.93 29.88 -4.27
CA GLU A 8 -14.88 29.00 -3.75
C GLU A 8 -15.04 27.55 -4.25
N GLU A 9 -16.27 27.02 -4.31
CA GLU A 9 -16.56 25.67 -4.82
C GLU A 9 -16.20 25.50 -6.32
N GLU A 10 -16.53 26.49 -7.17
CA GLU A 10 -16.18 26.43 -8.60
C GLU A 10 -14.66 26.49 -8.81
N ARG A 11 -13.94 27.29 -8.02
CA ARG A 11 -12.49 27.48 -8.14
C ARG A 11 -11.73 26.23 -7.70
N GLN A 12 -12.16 25.60 -6.61
CA GLN A 12 -11.62 24.32 -6.14
C GLN A 12 -11.80 23.23 -7.20
N ARG A 13 -12.99 23.14 -7.83
CA ARG A 13 -13.28 22.16 -8.87
C ARG A 13 -12.48 22.34 -10.17
N THR A 14 -12.09 23.57 -10.52
CA THR A 14 -11.15 23.82 -11.63
C THR A 14 -9.71 23.54 -11.26
N ALA A 15 -9.29 23.84 -10.03
CA ALA A 15 -7.93 23.57 -9.56
C ALA A 15 -7.66 22.06 -9.57
N ASP A 16 -8.58 21.24 -9.06
CA ASP A 16 -8.45 19.78 -9.01
C ASP A 16 -8.37 19.16 -10.42
N LYS A 17 -9.13 19.69 -11.39
CA LYS A 17 -9.09 19.23 -12.79
C LYS A 17 -7.76 19.53 -13.46
N VAL A 18 -7.21 20.72 -13.22
CA VAL A 18 -5.91 21.11 -13.80
C VAL A 18 -4.79 20.32 -13.14
N LEU A 19 -4.84 20.11 -11.82
CA LEU A 19 -3.90 19.26 -11.10
C LEU A 19 -3.90 17.83 -11.63
N GLY A 20 -5.07 17.18 -11.73
CA GLY A 20 -5.17 15.81 -12.23
C GLY A 20 -4.67 15.68 -13.67
N PHE A 21 -4.98 16.64 -14.55
CA PHE A 21 -4.46 16.64 -15.92
C PHE A 21 -2.93 16.75 -15.98
N VAL A 22 -2.35 17.64 -15.17
CA VAL A 22 -0.88 17.81 -15.11
C VAL A 22 -0.21 16.57 -14.54
N GLU A 23 -0.78 15.98 -13.50
CA GLU A 23 -0.33 14.73 -12.88
C GLU A 23 -0.32 13.57 -13.89
N ASP A 24 -1.43 13.37 -14.62
CA ASP A 24 -1.53 12.35 -15.67
C ASP A 24 -0.48 12.54 -16.77
N VAL A 25 -0.27 13.78 -17.22
CA VAL A 25 0.73 14.10 -18.25
C VAL A 25 2.14 13.79 -17.76
N ILE A 26 2.47 14.15 -16.52
CA ILE A 26 3.78 13.86 -15.91
C ILE A 26 4.00 12.36 -15.83
N TYR A 27 3.02 11.62 -15.30
CA TYR A 27 3.16 10.17 -15.17
C TYR A 27 3.26 9.46 -16.51
N TRP A 28 2.48 9.88 -17.50
CA TRP A 28 2.60 9.33 -18.84
C TRP A 28 3.97 9.63 -19.46
N GLY A 29 4.48 10.85 -19.26
CA GLY A 29 5.84 11.24 -19.67
C GLY A 29 6.92 10.36 -19.04
N ILE A 30 6.86 10.14 -17.72
CA ILE A 30 7.80 9.27 -16.99
C ILE A 30 7.73 7.83 -17.53
N ALA A 31 6.51 7.29 -17.70
CA ALA A 31 6.33 5.94 -18.22
C ALA A 31 6.91 5.78 -19.63
N VAL A 32 6.68 6.73 -20.53
CA VAL A 32 7.22 6.71 -21.90
C VAL A 32 8.74 6.73 -21.89
N VAL A 33 9.36 7.61 -21.09
CA VAL A 33 10.83 7.69 -20.98
C VAL A 33 11.42 6.39 -20.43
N LEU A 34 10.80 5.82 -19.39
CA LEU A 34 11.27 4.56 -18.79
C LEU A 34 11.16 3.38 -19.76
N VAL A 35 10.03 3.26 -20.49
CA VAL A 35 9.87 2.21 -21.52
C VAL A 35 10.90 2.39 -22.62
N ALA A 36 11.02 3.59 -23.18
CA ALA A 36 11.96 3.85 -24.27
C ALA A 36 13.40 3.58 -23.85
N GLY A 37 13.80 4.04 -22.67
CA GLY A 37 15.13 3.79 -22.11
C GLY A 37 15.41 2.31 -21.87
N ALA A 38 14.46 1.58 -21.28
CA ALA A 38 14.57 0.14 -21.08
C ALA A 38 14.75 -0.61 -22.40
N LEU A 39 13.97 -0.26 -23.44
CA LEU A 39 14.07 -0.89 -24.75
C LEU A 39 15.40 -0.59 -25.46
N VAL A 40 15.89 0.66 -25.38
CA VAL A 40 17.19 1.05 -25.94
C VAL A 40 18.32 0.28 -25.27
N LEU A 41 18.35 0.27 -23.93
CA LEU A 41 19.37 -0.44 -23.16
C LEU A 41 19.31 -1.95 -23.43
N LEU A 42 18.12 -2.54 -23.48
CA LEU A 42 17.95 -3.95 -23.79
C LEU A 42 18.47 -4.27 -25.20
N GLY A 43 18.19 -3.42 -26.19
CA GLY A 43 18.71 -3.57 -27.54
C GLY A 43 20.24 -3.50 -27.60
N VAL A 44 20.85 -2.58 -26.85
CA VAL A 44 22.32 -2.49 -26.71
C VAL A 44 22.89 -3.77 -26.10
N GLN A 45 22.29 -4.29 -25.03
CA GLN A 45 22.77 -5.53 -24.39
C GLN A 45 22.63 -6.76 -25.29
N VAL A 46 21.51 -6.88 -26.02
CA VAL A 46 21.33 -7.96 -27.00
C VAL A 46 22.38 -7.88 -28.10
N TYR A 47 22.66 -6.68 -28.61
CA TYR A 47 23.70 -6.48 -29.62
C TYR A 47 25.09 -6.83 -29.09
N ALA A 48 25.43 -6.36 -27.87
CA ALA A 48 26.69 -6.69 -27.21
C ALA A 48 26.86 -8.21 -27.03
N PHE A 49 25.81 -8.90 -26.58
CA PHE A 49 25.81 -10.36 -26.41
C PHE A 49 26.20 -11.12 -27.69
N THR A 50 25.68 -10.69 -28.85
CA THR A 50 26.00 -11.34 -30.14
C THR A 50 27.45 -11.11 -30.61
N ARG A 51 28.14 -10.09 -30.08
CA ARG A 51 29.52 -9.76 -30.42
C ARG A 51 30.55 -10.50 -29.55
N LEU A 52 30.16 -10.94 -28.36
CA LEU A 52 31.05 -11.45 -27.31
C LEU A 52 31.29 -12.97 -27.37
N THR A 53 30.82 -13.66 -28.40
CA THR A 53 30.87 -15.14 -28.51
C THR A 53 32.29 -15.73 -28.62
N GLY A 54 33.36 -14.92 -28.55
CA GLY A 54 34.77 -15.34 -28.67
C GLY A 54 35.71 -14.90 -27.53
N GLU A 55 35.22 -14.23 -26.48
CA GLU A 55 36.01 -13.66 -25.37
C GLU A 55 35.96 -14.56 -24.10
N PRO A 56 36.88 -14.41 -23.12
CA PRO A 56 36.87 -15.17 -21.88
C PRO A 56 35.55 -15.02 -21.11
N SER A 57 34.97 -16.14 -20.68
CA SER A 57 33.57 -16.20 -20.21
C SER A 57 33.24 -15.36 -18.97
N GLU A 58 34.19 -15.16 -18.05
CA GLU A 58 33.91 -14.49 -16.76
C GLU A 58 33.71 -12.98 -16.92
N THR A 59 34.59 -12.28 -17.64
CA THR A 59 34.46 -10.84 -17.89
C THR A 59 33.21 -10.52 -18.70
N VAL A 60 32.92 -11.36 -19.71
CA VAL A 60 31.73 -11.25 -20.55
C VAL A 60 30.44 -11.36 -19.71
N LEU A 61 30.39 -12.31 -18.77
CA LEU A 61 29.21 -12.50 -17.90
C LEU A 61 28.94 -11.29 -17.00
N VAL A 62 29.99 -10.70 -16.43
CA VAL A 62 29.85 -9.52 -15.54
C VAL A 62 29.37 -8.29 -16.32
N GLU A 63 29.90 -8.06 -17.52
CA GLU A 63 29.50 -6.92 -18.34
C GLU A 63 28.07 -7.06 -18.90
N ILE A 64 27.66 -8.28 -19.25
CA ILE A 64 26.26 -8.56 -19.60
C ILE A 64 25.36 -8.32 -18.39
N LEU A 65 25.76 -8.83 -17.21
CA LEU A 65 25.01 -8.63 -15.98
C LEU A 65 24.84 -7.13 -15.71
N ASP A 66 25.91 -6.35 -15.68
CA ASP A 66 25.86 -4.90 -15.43
C ASP A 66 24.82 -4.16 -16.28
N GLY A 67 24.80 -4.39 -17.59
CA GLY A 67 23.77 -3.77 -18.42
C GLY A 67 22.38 -4.38 -18.28
N LEU A 68 22.25 -5.67 -17.95
CA LEU A 68 20.95 -6.26 -17.60
C LEU A 68 20.41 -5.72 -16.27
N LEU A 69 21.29 -5.41 -15.31
CA LEU A 69 20.94 -4.73 -14.06
C LEU A 69 20.41 -3.32 -14.33
N LEU A 70 21.06 -2.59 -15.23
CA LEU A 70 20.61 -1.28 -15.65
C LEU A 70 19.23 -1.35 -16.33
N VAL A 71 19.00 -2.31 -17.23
CA VAL A 71 17.66 -2.55 -17.80
C VAL A 71 16.65 -2.87 -16.70
N PHE A 72 17.03 -3.69 -15.73
CA PHE A 72 16.16 -4.09 -14.64
C PHE A 72 15.79 -2.88 -13.76
N ILE A 73 16.69 -1.93 -13.51
CA ILE A 73 16.37 -0.66 -12.83
C ILE A 73 15.27 0.10 -13.56
N PHE A 74 15.33 0.25 -14.89
CA PHE A 74 14.28 0.97 -15.63
C PHE A 74 12.92 0.27 -15.54
N VAL A 75 12.90 -1.06 -15.67
CA VAL A 75 11.67 -1.86 -15.54
C VAL A 75 11.12 -1.76 -14.12
N GLU A 76 11.98 -1.75 -13.10
CA GLU A 76 11.61 -1.55 -11.69
C GLU A 76 10.91 -0.22 -11.48
N LEU A 77 11.52 0.86 -11.97
CA LEU A 77 10.98 2.21 -11.83
C LEU A 77 9.62 2.31 -12.51
N LEU A 78 9.45 1.66 -13.66
CA LEU A 78 8.16 1.61 -14.34
C LEU A 78 7.10 0.88 -13.51
N PHE A 79 7.48 -0.23 -12.88
CA PHE A 79 6.59 -0.94 -11.96
C PHE A 79 6.20 -0.06 -10.77
N ALA A 80 7.15 0.61 -10.13
CA ALA A 80 6.89 1.52 -9.01
C ALA A 80 5.93 2.65 -9.42
N VAL A 81 6.20 3.32 -10.56
CA VAL A 81 5.33 4.37 -11.12
C VAL A 81 3.92 3.85 -11.36
N ARG A 82 3.78 2.63 -11.91
CA ARG A 82 2.47 2.00 -12.16
C ARG A 82 1.72 1.69 -10.87
N VAL A 83 2.41 1.25 -9.82
CA VAL A 83 1.81 0.99 -8.52
C VAL A 83 1.31 2.29 -7.89
N THR A 84 2.10 3.36 -7.95
CA THR A 84 1.70 4.69 -7.47
C THR A 84 0.47 5.21 -8.21
N LEU A 85 0.45 5.08 -9.54
CA LEU A 85 -0.69 5.47 -10.40
C LEU A 85 -2.00 4.79 -10.01
N ARG A 86 -1.95 3.49 -9.64
CA ARG A 86 -3.15 2.70 -9.33
C ARG A 86 -3.76 3.08 -7.98
N SER A 87 -2.96 3.55 -7.03
CA SER A 87 -3.42 3.73 -5.65
C SER A 87 -4.05 5.09 -5.39
N HIS A 88 -3.71 6.16 -6.15
CA HIS A 88 -4.17 7.56 -5.97
C HIS A 88 -4.13 8.11 -4.52
N GLU A 89 -3.53 7.37 -3.60
CA GLU A 89 -3.35 7.64 -2.18
C GLU A 89 -2.10 6.84 -1.77
N ILE A 90 -1.14 7.50 -1.13
CA ILE A 90 0.10 6.84 -0.67
C ILE A 90 -0.23 6.05 0.60
N VAL A 91 -0.80 4.87 0.41
CA VAL A 91 -0.94 3.89 1.48
C VAL A 91 0.47 3.40 1.83
N ALA A 92 0.86 3.52 3.11
CA ALA A 92 2.21 3.18 3.55
C ALA A 92 2.59 1.71 3.26
N GLU A 93 1.61 0.81 3.26
CA GLU A 93 1.80 -0.63 3.08
C GLU A 93 2.37 -1.01 1.68
N PRO A 94 1.76 -0.63 0.54
CA PRO A 94 2.35 -0.88 -0.78
C PRO A 94 3.69 -0.18 -0.99
N PHE A 95 3.89 1.01 -0.42
CA PHE A 95 5.19 1.70 -0.51
C PHE A 95 6.31 0.92 0.19
N LEU A 96 6.06 0.43 1.41
CA LEU A 96 7.04 -0.37 2.15
C LEU A 96 7.32 -1.72 1.48
N ILE A 97 6.30 -2.36 0.90
CA ILE A 97 6.48 -3.62 0.14
C ILE A 97 7.38 -3.38 -1.07
N VAL A 98 7.14 -2.32 -1.84
CA VAL A 98 8.02 -1.95 -2.97
C VAL A 98 9.44 -1.67 -2.48
N GLY A 99 9.60 -0.92 -1.39
CA GLY A 99 10.91 -0.67 -0.79
C GLY A 99 11.67 -1.93 -0.40
N ILE A 100 10.99 -2.91 0.21
CA ILE A 100 11.58 -4.21 0.57
C ILE A 100 12.00 -4.99 -0.68
N ILE A 101 11.14 -5.05 -1.69
CA ILE A 101 11.43 -5.76 -2.95
C ILE A 101 12.67 -5.15 -3.63
N VAL A 102 12.74 -3.82 -3.71
CA VAL A 102 13.87 -3.09 -4.30
C VAL A 102 15.17 -3.39 -3.55
N CYS A 103 15.15 -3.37 -2.21
CA CYS A 103 16.35 -3.69 -1.41
C CYS A 103 16.80 -5.15 -1.60
N ILE A 104 15.86 -6.11 -1.64
CA ILE A 104 16.17 -7.53 -1.86
C ILE A 104 16.78 -7.75 -3.24
N LYS A 105 16.20 -7.14 -4.27
CA LYS A 105 16.79 -7.14 -5.61
C LYS A 105 18.23 -6.64 -5.54
N GLU A 106 18.46 -5.48 -4.93
CA GLU A 106 19.79 -4.85 -4.97
C GLU A 106 20.83 -5.71 -4.27
N ILE A 107 20.44 -6.41 -3.18
CA ILE A 107 21.26 -7.42 -2.52
C ILE A 107 21.68 -8.53 -3.50
N VAL A 108 20.76 -9.12 -4.24
CA VAL A 108 21.07 -10.19 -5.21
C VAL A 108 22.02 -9.68 -6.29
N VAL A 109 21.74 -8.48 -6.80
CA VAL A 109 22.49 -7.81 -7.84
C VAL A 109 23.93 -7.54 -7.41
N LEU A 110 24.12 -6.81 -6.31
CA LEU A 110 25.42 -6.49 -5.74
C LEU A 110 26.19 -7.73 -5.31
N SER A 111 25.51 -8.78 -4.84
CA SER A 111 26.18 -10.03 -4.46
C SER A 111 26.84 -10.71 -5.65
N VAL A 112 26.18 -10.73 -6.82
CA VAL A 112 26.77 -11.32 -8.03
C VAL A 112 27.90 -10.45 -8.57
N GLN A 113 27.74 -9.12 -8.58
CA GLN A 113 28.81 -8.21 -9.00
C GLN A 113 30.03 -8.32 -8.06
N SER A 114 29.81 -8.38 -6.75
CA SER A 114 30.87 -8.54 -5.74
C SER A 114 31.60 -9.88 -5.85
N ALA A 115 30.91 -10.96 -6.20
CA ALA A 115 31.54 -12.27 -6.40
C ALA A 115 32.61 -12.27 -7.50
N SER A 116 32.50 -11.39 -8.49
CA SER A 116 33.53 -11.23 -9.54
C SER A 116 34.80 -10.53 -9.06
N LEU A 117 34.72 -9.81 -7.93
CA LEU A 117 35.82 -9.04 -7.34
C LEU A 117 36.54 -9.81 -6.23
N LEU A 118 36.34 -11.13 -6.12
CA LEU A 118 36.89 -11.95 -5.04
C LEU A 118 38.43 -11.90 -4.95
N SER A 119 39.09 -11.67 -6.08
CA SER A 119 40.54 -11.46 -6.18
C SER A 119 40.99 -10.09 -5.67
N ASP A 120 40.10 -9.11 -5.60
CA ASP A 120 40.33 -7.73 -5.16
C ASP A 120 39.73 -7.48 -3.77
N GLY A 121 40.43 -7.98 -2.75
CA GLY A 121 39.96 -8.01 -1.35
C GLY A 121 39.35 -6.70 -0.81
N PRO A 122 39.91 -5.50 -1.07
CA PRO A 122 39.31 -4.24 -0.63
C PRO A 122 37.95 -3.95 -1.26
N GLU A 123 37.80 -4.15 -2.57
CA GLU A 123 36.53 -3.89 -3.27
C GLU A 123 35.48 -4.95 -2.92
N PHE A 124 35.88 -6.22 -2.79
CA PHE A 124 35.01 -7.27 -2.27
C PHE A 124 34.46 -6.93 -0.87
N SER A 125 35.32 -6.45 0.03
CA SER A 125 34.91 -6.09 1.40
C SER A 125 33.90 -4.94 1.41
N ARG A 126 34.03 -3.97 0.49
CA ARG A 126 33.04 -2.90 0.32
C ARG A 126 31.71 -3.43 -0.18
N GLY A 127 31.72 -4.27 -1.21
CA GLY A 127 30.49 -4.88 -1.75
C GLY A 127 29.74 -5.71 -0.70
N ILE A 128 30.45 -6.51 0.10
CA ILE A 128 29.83 -7.26 1.20
C ILE A 128 29.27 -6.33 2.29
N THR A 129 29.94 -5.21 2.57
CA THR A 129 29.44 -4.22 3.54
C THR A 129 28.15 -3.56 3.03
N GLU A 130 28.11 -3.19 1.74
CA GLU A 130 26.93 -2.61 1.10
C GLU A 130 25.74 -3.57 1.11
N VAL A 131 25.98 -4.84 0.78
CA VAL A 131 24.97 -5.91 0.91
C VAL A 131 24.48 -6.03 2.35
N GLY A 132 25.38 -5.96 3.35
CA GLY A 132 25.02 -5.98 4.76
C GLY A 132 24.15 -4.78 5.18
N VAL A 133 24.46 -3.58 4.69
CA VAL A 133 23.68 -2.36 4.94
C VAL A 133 22.28 -2.47 4.33
N LEU A 134 22.17 -2.96 3.09
CA LEU A 134 20.89 -3.23 2.43
C LEU A 134 20.09 -4.27 3.21
N GLY A 135 20.73 -5.34 3.71
CA GLY A 135 20.08 -6.32 4.58
C GLY A 135 19.53 -5.70 5.85
N GLY A 136 20.29 -4.80 6.48
CA GLY A 136 19.81 -4.00 7.62
C GLY A 136 18.61 -3.12 7.27
N LEU A 137 18.64 -2.46 6.11
CA LEU A 137 17.51 -1.64 5.62
C LEU A 137 16.25 -2.49 5.41
N VAL A 138 16.37 -3.69 4.85
CA VAL A 138 15.24 -4.64 4.72
C VAL A 138 14.62 -4.95 6.08
N LEU A 139 15.43 -5.22 7.11
CA LEU A 139 14.93 -5.49 8.46
C LEU A 139 14.20 -4.29 9.05
N VAL A 140 14.71 -3.07 8.84
CA VAL A 140 14.05 -1.83 9.29
C VAL A 140 12.71 -1.63 8.58
N LEU A 141 12.65 -1.83 7.26
CA LEU A 141 11.40 -1.70 6.49
C LEU A 141 10.39 -2.79 6.87
N ALA A 142 10.84 -4.02 7.09
CA ALA A 142 10.00 -5.11 7.56
C ALA A 142 9.45 -4.84 8.97
N LEU A 143 10.27 -4.28 9.87
CA LEU A 143 9.82 -3.86 11.20
C LEU A 143 8.79 -2.72 11.10
N ALA A 144 9.02 -1.72 10.24
CA ALA A 144 8.06 -0.65 10.00
C ALA A 144 6.72 -1.20 9.47
N MET A 145 6.77 -2.15 8.53
CA MET A 145 5.56 -2.84 8.04
C MET A 145 4.86 -3.59 9.17
N TYR A 146 5.60 -4.33 10.00
CA TYR A 146 5.05 -5.07 11.13
C TYR A 146 4.33 -4.14 12.13
N VAL A 147 4.95 -3.02 12.51
CA VAL A 147 4.34 -2.02 13.40
C VAL A 147 3.07 -1.43 12.81
N LEU A 148 3.07 -1.10 11.51
CA LEU A 148 1.89 -0.57 10.83
C LEU A 148 0.73 -1.58 10.79
N ARG A 149 1.04 -2.87 10.64
CA ARG A 149 0.01 -3.92 10.69
C ARG A 149 -0.60 -4.08 12.07
N LEU A 150 0.22 -4.04 13.11
CA LEU A 150 -0.26 -4.20 14.48
C LEU A 150 -1.26 -3.09 14.88
N ARG A 151 -0.98 -1.84 14.51
CA ARG A 151 -1.90 -0.72 14.80
C ARG A 151 -3.24 -0.82 14.06
N ARG A 152 -3.28 -1.53 12.94
CA ARG A 152 -4.51 -1.73 12.15
C ARG A 152 -5.42 -2.78 12.81
N GLU A 153 -4.84 -3.81 13.42
CA GLU A 153 -5.57 -4.82 14.19
C GLU A 153 -6.20 -4.19 15.43
N GLU A 154 -5.44 -3.39 16.20
CA GLU A 154 -5.97 -2.66 17.38
C GLU A 154 -7.15 -1.75 17.03
N THR A 155 -7.08 -1.00 15.91
CA THR A 155 -8.17 -0.10 15.49
C THR A 155 -9.40 -0.87 15.00
N ALA A 156 -9.22 -2.06 14.41
CA ALA A 156 -10.33 -2.91 13.97
C ALA A 156 -11.03 -3.60 15.14
N GLU A 157 -10.28 -3.91 16.21
CA GLU A 157 -10.79 -4.50 17.45
C GLU A 157 -11.60 -3.45 18.26
N ASP A 158 -11.09 -2.23 18.38
CA ASP A 158 -11.75 -1.10 19.10
C ASP A 158 -13.11 -0.74 18.46
N VAL A 159 -13.17 -0.65 17.14
CA VAL A 159 -14.42 -0.37 16.40
C VAL A 159 -15.41 -1.54 16.47
N GLY A 160 -14.90 -2.78 16.57
CA GLY A 160 -15.72 -3.97 16.74
C GLY A 160 -16.35 -4.05 18.13
N GLU A 161 -15.59 -3.69 19.17
CA GLU A 161 -16.05 -3.62 20.57
C GLU A 161 -17.11 -2.51 20.74
N GLU A 162 -16.87 -1.31 20.18
CA GLU A 162 -17.83 -0.19 20.22
C GLU A 162 -19.16 -0.52 19.52
N ALA A 163 -19.11 -1.27 18.42
CA ALA A 163 -20.29 -1.72 17.70
C ALA A 163 -21.06 -2.83 18.44
N ALA A 164 -20.34 -3.70 19.17
CA ALA A 164 -20.93 -4.76 19.98
C ALA A 164 -21.63 -4.18 21.22
N ASP A 165 -21.00 -3.23 21.92
CA ASP A 165 -21.60 -2.53 23.06
C ASP A 165 -22.86 -1.76 22.65
N ALA A 166 -22.84 -1.08 21.50
CA ALA A 166 -24.00 -0.36 20.99
C ALA A 166 -25.17 -1.30 20.63
N ALA A 167 -24.88 -2.52 20.19
CA ALA A 167 -25.89 -3.53 19.86
C ALA A 167 -26.51 -4.15 21.13
N ASP A 168 -25.71 -4.41 22.16
CA ASP A 168 -26.18 -4.93 23.44
C ASP A 168 -27.06 -3.91 24.18
N GLU A 169 -26.69 -2.62 24.14
CA GLU A 169 -27.49 -1.55 24.75
C GLU A 169 -28.84 -1.33 24.04
N ALA A 170 -28.89 -1.49 22.72
CA ALA A 170 -30.13 -1.43 21.95
C ALA A 170 -31.08 -2.60 22.25
N ASP A 171 -30.54 -3.81 22.36
CA ASP A 171 -31.30 -5.02 22.68
C ASP A 171 -31.86 -4.99 24.11
N ASP A 172 -31.09 -4.47 25.06
CA ASP A 172 -31.58 -4.27 26.44
C ASP A 172 -32.63 -3.15 26.55
N ALA A 173 -32.53 -2.09 25.75
CA ALA A 173 -33.56 -1.07 25.63
C ALA A 173 -34.87 -1.64 25.04
N GLU A 174 -34.78 -2.52 24.03
CA GLU A 174 -35.94 -3.18 23.43
C GLU A 174 -36.62 -4.11 24.44
N ARG A 175 -35.86 -4.94 25.15
CA ARG A 175 -36.36 -5.84 26.20
C ARG A 175 -37.03 -5.09 27.35
N THR A 176 -36.51 -3.91 27.72
CA THR A 176 -37.13 -3.09 28.77
C THR A 176 -38.43 -2.44 28.30
N LEU A 177 -38.51 -2.00 27.05
CA LEU A 177 -39.74 -1.50 26.46
C LEU A 177 -40.81 -2.59 26.31
N GLU A 178 -40.43 -3.80 25.90
CA GLU A 178 -41.36 -4.94 25.84
C GLU A 178 -41.90 -5.33 27.22
N ARG A 179 -41.05 -5.31 28.25
CA ARG A 179 -41.48 -5.56 29.64
C ARG A 179 -42.45 -4.49 30.09
N ALA A 180 -42.14 -3.22 29.87
CA ALA A 180 -43.02 -2.11 30.21
C ALA A 180 -44.35 -2.14 29.42
N GLY A 181 -44.33 -2.61 28.17
CA GLY A 181 -45.52 -2.84 27.36
C GLY A 181 -46.41 -3.94 27.94
N ARG A 182 -45.84 -5.10 28.27
CA ARG A 182 -46.55 -6.21 28.91
C ARG A 182 -47.17 -5.83 30.25
N ASP A 183 -46.45 -5.05 31.06
CA ASP A 183 -46.95 -4.60 32.36
C ASP A 183 -48.13 -3.64 32.21
N ARG A 184 -48.12 -2.77 31.18
CA ARG A 184 -49.24 -1.86 30.88
C ARG A 184 -50.46 -2.61 30.34
N GLU A 185 -50.26 -3.63 29.52
CA GLU A 185 -51.33 -4.46 28.97
C GLU A 185 -52.05 -5.24 30.08
N GLN A 186 -51.29 -5.86 30.99
CA GLN A 186 -51.83 -6.55 32.16
C GLN A 186 -52.55 -5.60 33.14
N ALA A 187 -52.04 -4.38 33.33
CA ALA A 187 -52.70 -3.35 34.14
C ALA A 187 -54.01 -2.86 33.49
N GLY A 188 -54.11 -2.91 32.16
CA GLY A 188 -55.33 -2.60 31.41
C GLY A 188 -56.40 -3.68 31.58
N GLU A 189 -56.05 -4.95 31.38
CA GLU A 189 -56.97 -6.09 31.51
C GLU A 189 -57.55 -6.21 32.93
N THR A 190 -56.73 -5.98 33.96
CA THR A 190 -57.19 -6.00 35.36
C THR A 190 -58.14 -4.86 35.69
N ARG A 191 -57.97 -3.70 35.05
CA ARG A 191 -58.90 -2.55 35.19
C ARG A 191 -60.23 -2.82 34.50
N ASP A 192 -60.19 -3.45 33.33
CA ASP A 192 -61.38 -3.75 32.53
C ASP A 192 -62.22 -4.88 33.18
N GLN A 193 -61.56 -5.88 33.76
CA GLN A 193 -62.24 -6.91 34.58
C GLN A 193 -62.88 -6.34 35.85
N ALA A 194 -62.27 -5.33 36.48
CA ALA A 194 -62.85 -4.67 37.64
C ALA A 194 -64.09 -3.84 37.26
N ALA A 195 -64.03 -3.09 36.15
CA ALA A 195 -65.13 -2.27 35.67
C ALA A 195 -66.33 -3.10 35.18
N GLY A 196 -66.08 -4.24 34.52
CA GLY A 196 -67.14 -5.16 34.08
C GLY A 196 -67.88 -5.83 35.24
N ARG A 197 -67.25 -5.96 36.41
CA ARG A 197 -67.83 -6.60 37.60
C ARG A 197 -68.73 -5.67 38.41
N GLU A 198 -68.54 -4.35 38.30
CA GLU A 198 -69.40 -3.33 38.95
C GLU A 198 -70.66 -3.01 38.11
N ALA A 199 -70.65 -3.31 36.81
CA ALA A 199 -71.80 -3.07 35.92
C ALA A 199 -72.86 -4.20 35.96
N ASP A 200 -72.51 -5.36 36.51
CA ASP A 200 -73.37 -6.57 36.59
C ASP A 200 -73.97 -6.80 38.00
N SER A 201 -73.85 -5.82 38.90
CA SER A 201 -74.39 -5.83 40.27
C SER A 201 -75.37 -4.69 40.52
#